data_AF-A0AAV4FPS8-F1
#
_entry.id   AF-A0AAV4FPS8-F1
#
_cell.length_a   1.000
_cell.length_b   1.000
_cell.length_c   1.000
_cell.angle_alpha   90.00
_cell.angle_beta   90.00
_cell.angle_gamma   90.00
#
_symmetry.space_group_name_H-M   'P 1'
#
loop_
_entity.id
_entity.type
_entity.pdbx_description
1 polymer ?
#
loop_
_entity_poly.entity_id
_entity_poly.type
_entity_poly.pdbx_seq_one_letter_code
_entity_poly.pdbx_strand_id
1 'polypeptide(L)'
;MTKTFCVFSAKSTFRKDPFKTAYKWRQDLPFSLIIQVDEACRDLYSLLGYETFNRKDHMRNMQIPAKRPSYGEGLMKASLP
;
A
#
# COMPACT_ATOMS: atom_id res chain seq x y z
N MET A 1 7.53 -37.48 -17.54
CA MET A 1 6.62 -36.61 -16.77
C MET A 1 7.14 -35.19 -16.83
N THR A 2 6.63 -34.39 -17.77
CA THR A 2 7.09 -33.03 -18.03
C THR A 2 6.38 -32.10 -17.05
N LYS A 3 7.12 -31.52 -16.10
CA LYS A 3 6.59 -30.52 -15.17
C LYS A 3 6.27 -29.26 -15.97
N THR A 4 4.97 -28.97 -16.12
CA THR A 4 4.50 -27.68 -16.64
C THR A 4 4.94 -26.60 -15.68
N PHE A 5 5.97 -25.84 -16.05
CA PHE A 5 6.31 -24.60 -15.38
C PHE A 5 5.16 -23.61 -15.60
N CYS A 6 4.52 -23.15 -14.52
CA CYS A 6 3.69 -21.96 -14.57
C CYS A 6 4.59 -20.79 -14.97
N VAL A 7 4.58 -20.44 -16.25
CA VAL A 7 5.11 -19.17 -16.74
C VAL A 7 4.20 -18.09 -16.15
N PHE A 8 4.61 -17.50 -15.04
CA PHE A 8 4.02 -16.25 -14.57
C PHE A 8 4.25 -15.23 -15.67
N SER A 9 3.24 -15.03 -16.52
CA SER A 9 3.20 -13.94 -17.47
C SER A 9 3.43 -12.67 -16.64
N ALA A 10 4.56 -12.01 -16.86
CA ALA A 10 4.83 -10.66 -16.38
C ALA A 10 3.87 -9.70 -17.10
N LYS A 11 2.56 -9.88 -16.89
CA LYS A 11 1.56 -8.87 -17.17
C LYS A 11 1.97 -7.73 -16.28
N SER A 12 2.65 -6.75 -16.87
CA SER A 12 3.09 -5.59 -16.16
C SER A 12 1.92 -5.06 -15.33
N THR A 13 2.13 -5.01 -14.02
CA THR A 13 1.20 -4.36 -13.10
C THR A 13 1.39 -2.86 -13.24
N PHE A 14 1.10 -2.31 -14.43
CA PHE A 14 1.07 -0.85 -14.68
C PHE A 14 -0.16 -0.25 -14.00
N ARG A 15 -0.22 -0.32 -12.68
CA ARG A 15 -1.15 0.50 -11.93
C ARG A 15 -0.60 1.93 -12.03
N LYS A 16 -1.18 2.72 -12.94
CA LYS A 16 -0.74 4.09 -13.26
C LYS A 16 -0.65 4.99 -12.01
N ASP A 17 -1.51 4.73 -11.02
CA ASP A 17 -1.52 5.47 -9.77
C ASP A 17 -1.88 4.55 -8.58
N PRO A 18 -0.90 4.16 -7.74
CA PRO A 18 -1.15 3.37 -6.54
C PRO A 18 -2.01 4.12 -5.50
N PHE A 19 -1.93 5.45 -5.45
CA PHE A 19 -2.66 6.28 -4.50
C PHE A 19 -4.14 6.34 -4.86
N LYS A 20 -4.48 6.54 -6.14
CA LYS A 20 -5.88 6.51 -6.60
C LYS A 20 -6.58 5.24 -6.19
N THR A 21 -5.88 4.11 -6.25
CA THR A 21 -6.50 2.85 -5.85
C THR A 21 -6.58 2.66 -4.34
N ALA A 22 -5.56 3.08 -3.59
CA ALA A 22 -5.64 3.09 -2.13
C ALA A 22 -6.82 3.96 -1.64
N TYR A 23 -7.04 5.12 -2.25
CA TYR A 23 -8.21 5.97 -1.97
C TYR A 23 -9.53 5.27 -2.33
N LYS A 24 -9.60 4.62 -3.49
CA LYS A 24 -10.78 3.83 -3.88
C LYS A 24 -11.08 2.71 -2.88
N TRP A 25 -10.06 1.97 -2.44
CA TRP A 25 -10.23 0.92 -1.44
C TRP A 25 -10.78 1.45 -0.13
N ARG A 26 -10.28 2.60 0.33
CA ARG A 26 -10.83 3.28 1.52
C ARG A 26 -12.28 3.70 1.36
N GLN A 27 -12.81 3.87 0.15
CA GLN A 27 -14.21 4.23 -0.10
C GLN A 27 -15.13 3.03 -0.35
N ASP A 28 -14.63 2.00 -1.01
CA ASP A 28 -15.46 0.88 -1.47
C ASP A 28 -15.44 -0.32 -0.51
N LEU A 29 -14.35 -0.53 0.23
CA LEU A 29 -14.20 -1.73 1.05
C LEU A 29 -14.84 -1.58 2.44
N PRO A 30 -15.36 -2.68 3.02
CA PRO A 30 -15.79 -2.72 4.40
C PRO A 30 -14.63 -2.38 5.34
N PHE A 31 -14.94 -1.62 6.40
CA PHE A 31 -13.93 -1.24 7.39
C PHE A 31 -13.29 -2.47 8.06
N SER A 32 -14.09 -3.50 8.39
CA SER A 32 -13.60 -4.74 8.98
C SER A 32 -12.56 -5.45 8.11
N LEU A 33 -12.75 -5.46 6.78
CA LEU A 33 -11.81 -6.05 5.85
C LEU A 33 -10.50 -5.26 5.81
N ILE A 34 -10.58 -3.92 5.78
CA ILE A 34 -9.37 -3.08 5.80
C ILE A 34 -8.58 -3.27 7.09
N ILE A 35 -9.25 -3.35 8.25
CA ILE A 35 -8.55 -3.61 9.52
C ILE A 35 -7.79 -4.93 9.49
N GLN A 36 -8.38 -6.01 8.96
CA GLN A 36 -7.68 -7.29 8.84
C GLN A 36 -6.45 -7.19 7.94
N VAL A 37 -6.54 -6.43 6.84
CA VAL A 37 -5.40 -6.19 5.94
C VAL A 37 -4.33 -5.33 6.61
N ASP A 38 -4.73 -4.25 7.29
CA ASP A 38 -3.83 -3.35 8.02
C ASP A 38 -3.08 -4.11 9.14
N GLU A 39 -3.76 -5.03 9.83
CA GLU A 39 -3.16 -5.89 10.86
C GLU A 39 -2.17 -6.89 10.26
N ALA A 40 -2.57 -7.61 9.21
CA ALA A 40 -1.72 -8.59 8.54
C ALA A 40 -0.49 -7.96 7.86
N CYS A 41 -0.62 -6.72 7.36
CA CYS A 41 0.43 -6.01 6.63
C CYS A 41 1.12 -4.93 7.47
N ARG A 42 0.89 -4.87 8.79
CA ARG A 42 1.34 -3.79 9.67
C ARG A 42 2.81 -3.44 9.51
N ASP A 43 3.67 -4.45 9.58
CA ASP A 43 5.14 -4.26 9.52
C ASP A 43 5.58 -3.78 8.13
N LEU A 44 4.96 -4.32 7.08
CA LEU A 44 5.21 -3.92 5.70
C LEU A 44 4.77 -2.46 5.46
N TYR A 45 3.61 -2.07 5.96
CA TYR A 45 3.12 -0.70 5.85
C TYR A 45 4.02 0.27 6.61
N SER A 46 4.48 -0.09 7.80
CA SER A 46 5.45 0.70 8.55
C SER A 46 6.75 0.88 7.77
N LEU A 47 7.29 -0.21 7.19
CA LEU A 47 8.52 -0.16 6.38
C LEU A 47 8.35 0.73 5.14
N LEU A 48 7.18 0.70 4.52
CA LEU A 48 6.86 1.46 3.31
C LEU A 48 6.32 2.88 3.59
N GLY A 49 6.21 3.25 4.87
CA GLY A 49 5.70 4.54 5.35
C GLY A 49 4.22 4.78 5.14
N TYR A 50 3.43 3.73 4.91
CA TYR A 50 1.98 3.84 4.85
C TYR A 50 1.38 3.99 6.25
N GLU A 51 0.31 4.76 6.34
CA GLU A 51 -0.50 4.85 7.55
C GLU A 51 -1.58 3.76 7.57
N THR A 52 -1.77 3.15 8.75
CA THR A 52 -2.88 2.23 9.05
C THR A 52 -4.04 3.00 9.69
N PHE A 53 -5.27 2.54 9.50
CA PHE A 53 -6.44 3.17 10.10
C PHE A 53 -6.93 2.37 11.30
N ASN A 54 -7.18 3.04 12.42
CA ASN A 54 -7.79 2.43 13.62
C ASN A 54 -9.28 2.77 13.76
N ARG A 55 -9.78 3.73 12.98
CA ARG A 55 -11.16 4.18 13.01
C ARG A 55 -11.73 4.37 11.61
N LYS A 56 -13.03 4.09 11.46
CA LYS A 56 -13.73 4.13 10.17
C LYS A 56 -13.81 5.55 9.58
N ASP A 57 -14.04 6.55 10.43
CA ASP A 57 -14.09 7.96 10.06
C ASP A 57 -12.75 8.47 9.53
N HIS A 58 -11.65 8.08 10.17
CA HIS A 58 -10.30 8.39 9.69
C HIS A 58 -10.03 7.74 8.32
N MET A 59 -10.41 6.48 8.14
CA MET A 59 -10.25 5.79 6.87
C MET A 59 -11.02 6.46 5.72
N ARG A 60 -12.23 6.97 5.98
CA ARG A 60 -13.05 7.68 4.98
C ARG A 60 -12.59 9.14 4.78
N ASN A 61 -11.72 9.68 5.62
CA ASN A 61 -11.16 11.00 5.45
C ASN A 61 -10.03 10.98 4.40
N MET A 62 -10.31 11.50 3.20
CA MET A 62 -9.35 11.57 2.09
C MET A 62 -8.29 12.66 2.28
N GLN A 63 -8.43 13.55 3.27
CA GLN A 63 -7.39 14.51 3.62
C GLN A 63 -6.23 13.85 4.38
N ILE A 64 -6.44 12.65 4.93
CA ILE A 64 -5.37 11.89 5.56
C ILE A 64 -4.53 11.24 4.44
N PRO A 65 -3.25 11.62 4.30
CA PRO A 65 -2.40 11.10 3.23
C PRO A 65 -2.20 9.60 3.40
N ALA A 66 -2.03 8.89 2.29
CA ALA A 66 -1.76 7.45 2.31
C ALA A 66 -0.41 7.10 2.96
N LYS A 67 0.57 7.99 2.83
CA LYS A 67 1.92 7.84 3.36
C LYS A 67 2.24 8.99 4.31
N ARG A 68 3.14 8.71 5.25
CA ARG A 68 3.73 9.73 6.12
C ARG A 68 4.44 10.79 5.25
N PRO A 69 4.20 12.09 5.48
CA PRO A 69 4.87 13.16 4.75
C PRO A 69 6.40 13.06 4.82
N SER A 70 6.93 12.59 5.95
CA SER A 70 8.38 12.41 6.17
C SER A 70 8.95 11.10 5.60
N TYR A 71 8.13 10.23 5.00
CA TYR A 71 8.64 8.98 4.46
C TYR A 71 9.52 9.22 3.23
N GLY A 72 10.80 8.86 3.34
CA GLY A 72 11.81 9.08 2.30
C GLY A 72 12.67 10.32 2.52
N GLU A 73 12.34 11.18 3.49
CA GLU A 73 13.25 12.23 3.96
C GLU A 73 14.49 11.58 4.58
N GLY A 74 15.59 11.56 3.82
CA GLY A 74 16.86 10.92 4.20
C GLY A 74 17.27 9.72 3.32
N LEU A 75 16.34 9.09 2.60
CA LEU A 75 16.67 8.02 1.64
C LEU A 75 17.30 8.55 0.34
N MET A 76 17.11 9.84 0.02
CA MET A 76 17.77 10.52 -1.11
C MET A 76 19.18 11.05 -0.79
N LYS A 77 19.73 10.82 0.42
CA LYS A 77 21.11 11.21 0.79
C LYS A 77 22.16 10.15 0.50
N ALA A 78 21.79 9.02 -0.10
CA ALA A 78 22.76 8.11 -0.69
C ALA A 78 23.11 8.60 -2.12
N SER A 79 23.84 9.71 -2.19
CA SER A 79 24.62 10.02 -3.39
C SER A 79 25.59 8.86 -3.58
N LEU A 80 25.41 8.08 -4.65
CA LEU A 80 26.41 7.12 -5.09
C LEU A 80 27.75 7.87 -5.29
N PRO A 81 28.90 7.29 -4.88
CA PRO A 81 30.22 7.88 -5.09
C PRO A 81 30.53 8.07 -6.57
#